data_AF-A0A1F9MSV7-F1
#
_entry.id   AF-A0A1F9MSV7-F1
#
_cell.length_a   1.000
_cell.length_b   1.000
_cell.length_c   1.000
_cell.angle_alpha   90.00
_cell.angle_beta   90.00
_cell.angle_gamma   90.00
#
_symmetry.space_group_name_H-M   'P 1'
#
loop_
_entity.id
_entity.type
_entity.pdbx_description
1 polymer ?
#
loop_
_entity_poly.entity_id
_entity_poly.type
_entity_poly.pdbx_seq_one_letter_code
_entity_poly.pdbx_strand_id
1 'polypeptide(L)'
;MLLFACTNAYAADVKGKESSKNYYDRAKEGWYWYEDPPAKVEPEDIPKEITPPEKQTRPVPTMENHTMDDLWNMHPDDFQALLKDFQKKAVQYPTEQNVVEYYTMQDIARRKSVAYANVAGYVTQKYTSFDMNATAPTVTPGQIAKTQMQNKEVQSTIANAQGDHALLFFTQKGCSFCDKQKNILRFFNDKYGWPIKELDIRENPDIAVRFNITTTPTLLLIGKGKDNYLPVSVGVASMDAIEQKLYRGVRLLGGKITPEEYSTFDYQKSDGGDPKAILQNNLNQSKQKKTRLP
;
A
#
# COMPACT_ATOMS: atom_id res chain seq x y z
N MET A 1 -19.34 -69.34 -15.35
CA MET A 1 -20.38 -68.35 -14.97
C MET A 1 -19.80 -67.49 -13.87
N LEU A 2 -19.52 -66.20 -13.98
CA LEU A 2 -19.82 -65.15 -14.95
C LEU A 2 -18.50 -64.41 -15.30
N LEU A 3 -18.32 -64.08 -16.58
CA LEU A 3 -17.34 -63.11 -17.06
C LEU A 3 -17.93 -61.71 -16.91
N PHE A 4 -17.30 -60.84 -16.12
CA PHE A 4 -17.59 -59.41 -16.09
C PHE A 4 -16.75 -58.72 -17.17
N ALA A 5 -17.40 -58.32 -18.25
CA ALA A 5 -16.82 -57.49 -19.30
C ALA A 5 -16.87 -56.01 -18.86
N CYS A 6 -15.72 -55.44 -18.52
CA CYS A 6 -15.58 -53.99 -18.40
C CYS A 6 -15.48 -53.39 -19.81
N THR A 7 -16.55 -52.73 -20.24
CA THR A 7 -16.56 -51.89 -21.43
C THR A 7 -15.68 -50.66 -21.18
N ASN A 8 -14.56 -50.56 -21.89
CA ASN A 8 -13.77 -49.34 -21.98
C ASN A 8 -14.57 -48.30 -22.77
N ALA A 9 -14.90 -47.19 -22.10
CA ALA A 9 -15.38 -45.99 -22.78
C ALA A 9 -14.26 -45.44 -23.67
N TYR A 10 -14.46 -45.51 -24.98
CA TYR A 10 -13.65 -44.80 -25.96
C TYR A 10 -13.93 -43.30 -25.81
N ALA A 11 -12.98 -42.57 -25.22
CA ALA A 11 -12.95 -41.12 -25.35
C ALA A 11 -12.58 -40.79 -26.80
N ALA A 12 -13.47 -40.08 -27.48
CA ALA A 12 -13.24 -39.58 -28.82
C ALA A 12 -12.04 -38.63 -28.82
N ASP A 13 -11.08 -38.93 -29.68
CA ASP A 13 -9.85 -38.18 -29.95
C ASP A 13 -10.21 -36.80 -30.52
N VAL A 14 -10.31 -35.78 -29.65
CA VAL A 14 -10.31 -34.39 -30.10
C VAL A 14 -8.86 -34.03 -30.38
N LYS A 15 -8.48 -34.11 -31.66
CA LYS A 15 -7.23 -33.55 -32.19
C LYS A 15 -7.22 -32.02 -32.01
N GLY A 16 -6.96 -31.57 -30.79
CA GLY A 16 -6.49 -30.21 -30.48
C GLY A 16 -4.96 -30.22 -30.52
N LYS A 17 -4.39 -29.73 -31.62
CA LYS A 17 -2.94 -29.62 -31.81
C LYS A 17 -2.43 -28.41 -31.01
N GLU A 18 -2.29 -28.55 -29.69
CA GLU A 18 -1.55 -27.56 -28.87
C GLU A 18 -0.06 -27.79 -29.08
N SER A 19 0.53 -27.01 -29.99
CA SER A 19 1.99 -26.87 -30.03
C SER A 19 2.43 -26.14 -28.76
N SER A 20 3.05 -26.85 -27.83
CA SER A 20 3.72 -26.23 -26.68
C SER A 20 4.86 -25.34 -27.19
N LYS A 21 4.61 -24.03 -27.32
CA LYS A 21 5.64 -23.04 -27.68
C LYS A 21 6.73 -23.03 -26.59
N ASN A 22 8.00 -22.93 -26.98
CA ASN A 22 9.11 -22.90 -26.02
C ASN A 22 9.06 -21.61 -25.18
N TYR A 23 9.60 -21.64 -23.95
CA TYR A 23 9.62 -20.50 -23.04
C TYR A 23 10.16 -19.21 -23.68
N TYR A 24 11.16 -19.32 -24.56
CA TYR A 24 11.77 -18.19 -25.27
C TYR A 24 10.89 -17.60 -26.37
N ASP A 25 9.86 -18.31 -26.83
CA ASP A 25 8.90 -17.82 -27.83
C ASP A 25 7.79 -16.94 -27.20
N ARG A 26 7.74 -16.86 -25.86
CA ARG A 26 6.76 -16.11 -25.05
C ARG A 26 7.29 -14.76 -24.52
N ALA A 27 8.31 -14.20 -25.18
CA ALA A 27 8.98 -12.97 -24.75
C ALA A 27 8.09 -11.69 -24.76
N LYS A 28 6.90 -11.76 -25.38
CA LYS A 28 5.91 -10.67 -25.47
C LYS A 28 4.63 -10.97 -24.69
N GLU A 29 4.74 -11.65 -23.57
CA GLU A 29 3.66 -11.89 -22.62
C GLU A 29 3.98 -11.17 -21.29
N GLY A 30 2.96 -10.75 -20.54
CA GLY A 30 3.11 -10.13 -19.21
C GLY A 30 2.68 -8.67 -19.11
N TRP A 31 2.80 -8.07 -17.92
CA TRP A 31 2.19 -6.77 -17.54
C TRP A 31 2.46 -5.58 -18.48
N TYR A 32 3.57 -5.61 -19.23
CA TYR A 32 3.97 -4.55 -20.17
C TYR A 32 3.56 -4.82 -21.62
N TRP A 33 2.98 -5.99 -21.90
CA TRP A 33 2.55 -6.43 -23.23
C TRP A 33 1.04 -6.62 -23.23
N TYR A 34 0.35 -5.93 -24.14
CA TYR A 34 -1.09 -6.07 -24.30
C TYR A 34 -1.40 -7.45 -24.89
N GLU A 35 -2.15 -8.27 -24.15
CA GLU A 35 -2.83 -9.43 -24.72
C GLU A 35 -4.16 -8.96 -25.27
N ASP A 36 -4.39 -9.17 -26.57
CA ASP A 36 -5.68 -8.88 -27.18
C ASP A 36 -6.73 -9.76 -26.47
N PRO A 37 -7.78 -9.16 -25.87
CA PRO A 37 -8.83 -9.94 -25.24
C PRO A 37 -9.44 -10.88 -26.28
N PRO A 38 -9.85 -12.10 -25.89
CA PRO A 38 -10.49 -13.03 -26.81
C PRO A 38 -11.66 -12.31 -27.48
N ALA A 39 -11.71 -12.41 -28.81
CA ALA A 39 -12.75 -11.77 -29.61
C ALA A 39 -14.11 -12.07 -28.97
N LYS A 40 -14.81 -11.02 -28.55
CA LYS A 40 -16.20 -11.16 -28.10
C LYS A 40 -16.94 -11.77 -29.27
N VAL A 41 -17.51 -12.95 -29.05
CA VAL A 41 -18.49 -13.52 -29.98
C VAL A 41 -19.66 -12.55 -29.93
N GLU A 42 -19.77 -11.71 -30.96
CA GLU A 42 -20.93 -10.86 -31.14
C GLU A 42 -22.15 -11.78 -31.26
N PRO A 43 -23.16 -11.64 -30.38
CA PRO A 43 -24.39 -12.41 -30.55
C PRO A 43 -25.00 -12.03 -31.90
N GLU A 44 -25.34 -13.05 -32.68
CA GLU A 44 -25.94 -12.93 -34.01
C GLU A 44 -27.07 -11.88 -34.02
N ASP A 45 -26.99 -10.99 -35.01
CA ASP A 45 -27.90 -9.90 -35.26
C ASP A 45 -29.36 -10.38 -35.33
N ILE A 46 -30.12 -10.12 -34.26
CA ILE A 46 -31.57 -10.01 -34.35
C ILE A 46 -31.83 -8.66 -35.03
N PRO A 47 -32.48 -8.59 -36.21
CA PRO A 47 -32.75 -7.33 -36.88
C PRO A 47 -33.63 -6.43 -35.99
N LYS A 48 -33.00 -5.52 -35.25
CA LYS A 48 -33.69 -4.38 -34.65
C LYS A 48 -33.96 -3.41 -35.79
N GLU A 49 -35.24 -3.16 -36.00
CA GLU A 49 -35.78 -2.12 -36.86
C GLU A 49 -34.98 -0.82 -36.67
N ILE A 50 -34.20 -0.46 -37.69
CA ILE A 50 -33.35 0.72 -37.71
C ILE A 50 -34.26 1.92 -37.97
N THR A 51 -34.85 2.46 -36.92
CA THR A 51 -35.13 3.90 -36.92
C THR A 51 -33.77 4.61 -36.92
N PRO A 52 -33.45 5.47 -37.90
CA PRO A 52 -32.21 6.23 -37.88
C PRO A 52 -32.10 6.94 -36.52
N PRO A 53 -31.01 6.79 -35.75
CA PRO A 53 -30.84 7.61 -34.58
C PRO A 53 -30.84 9.05 -35.07
N GLU A 54 -31.88 9.79 -34.70
CA GLU A 54 -31.94 11.22 -34.89
C GLU A 54 -30.59 11.75 -34.41
N LYS A 55 -29.83 12.39 -35.32
CA LYS A 55 -28.53 12.98 -34.99
C LYS A 55 -28.78 13.93 -33.83
N GLN A 56 -28.52 13.48 -32.61
CA GLN A 56 -28.43 14.37 -31.46
C GLN A 56 -27.24 15.27 -31.77
N THR A 57 -27.52 16.42 -32.37
CA THR A 57 -26.58 17.52 -32.50
C THR A 57 -26.23 17.90 -31.08
N ARG A 58 -25.16 17.31 -30.56
CA ARG A 58 -24.63 17.69 -29.25
C ARG A 58 -24.36 19.19 -29.33
N PRO A 59 -24.85 19.98 -28.37
CA PRO A 59 -24.59 21.41 -28.38
C PRO A 59 -23.08 21.62 -28.39
N VAL A 60 -22.58 22.28 -29.43
CA VAL A 60 -21.17 22.57 -29.58
C VAL A 60 -20.86 23.73 -28.63
N PRO A 61 -19.91 23.58 -27.69
CA PRO A 61 -19.55 24.68 -26.81
C PRO A 61 -18.86 25.79 -27.62
N THR A 62 -19.23 27.02 -27.32
CA THR A 62 -18.62 28.22 -27.91
C THR A 62 -18.16 29.14 -26.78
N MET A 63 -16.95 29.67 -26.88
CA MET A 63 -16.39 30.56 -25.85
C MET A 63 -17.19 31.86 -25.67
N GLU A 64 -17.93 32.28 -26.70
CA GLU A 64 -18.78 33.49 -26.69
C GLU A 64 -19.91 33.42 -25.63
N ASN A 65 -20.29 32.21 -25.22
CA ASN A 65 -21.36 31.99 -24.23
C ASN A 65 -20.88 32.13 -22.78
N HIS A 66 -19.58 32.34 -22.56
CA HIS A 66 -19.00 32.36 -21.22
C HIS A 66 -18.06 33.55 -21.05
N THR A 67 -18.23 34.32 -19.96
CA THR A 67 -17.22 35.30 -19.59
C THR A 67 -16.07 34.62 -18.84
N MET A 68 -14.90 35.27 -18.81
CA MET A 68 -13.75 34.75 -18.08
C MET A 68 -14.01 34.65 -16.57
N ASP A 69 -14.82 35.56 -16.02
CA ASP A 69 -15.21 35.54 -14.60
C ASP A 69 -16.16 34.37 -14.30
N ASP A 70 -17.11 34.08 -15.20
CA ASP A 70 -17.99 32.92 -15.08
C ASP A 70 -17.18 31.62 -15.06
N LEU A 71 -16.24 31.47 -16.01
CA LEU A 71 -15.35 30.30 -16.06
C LEU A 71 -14.45 30.21 -14.84
N TRP A 72 -14.06 31.33 -14.25
CA TRP A 72 -13.25 31.39 -13.03
C TRP A 72 -14.04 30.94 -11.78
N ASN A 73 -15.30 31.35 -11.67
CA ASN A 73 -16.13 31.06 -10.50
C ASN A 73 -17.00 29.81 -10.63
N MET A 74 -17.01 29.17 -11.81
CA MET A 74 -17.73 27.92 -12.08
C MET A 74 -17.30 26.77 -11.14
N HIS A 75 -18.27 25.92 -10.78
CA HIS A 75 -18.03 24.72 -9.99
C HIS A 75 -17.03 23.78 -10.71
N PRO A 76 -16.10 23.10 -9.98
CA PRO A 76 -15.06 22.29 -10.60
C PRO A 76 -15.58 21.19 -11.54
N ASP A 77 -16.68 20.52 -11.17
CA ASP A 77 -17.25 19.43 -11.98
C ASP A 77 -17.81 19.93 -13.31
N ASP A 78 -18.53 21.07 -13.28
CA ASP A 78 -19.10 21.69 -14.48
C ASP A 78 -17.99 22.21 -15.40
N PHE A 79 -16.98 22.85 -14.82
CA PHE A 79 -15.82 23.34 -15.55
C PHE A 79 -15.04 22.18 -16.20
N GLN A 80 -14.90 21.05 -15.51
CA GLN A 80 -14.25 19.86 -16.05
C GLN A 80 -15.04 19.26 -17.22
N ALA A 81 -16.37 19.20 -17.12
CA ALA A 81 -17.23 18.76 -18.22
C ALA A 81 -17.07 19.67 -19.44
N LEU A 82 -17.13 20.99 -19.23
CA LEU A 82 -16.98 21.98 -20.30
C LEU A 82 -15.60 21.91 -20.96
N LEU A 83 -14.52 21.80 -20.18
CA LEU A 83 -13.15 21.63 -20.69
C LEU A 83 -13.04 20.40 -21.61
N LYS A 84 -13.66 19.27 -21.22
CA LYS A 84 -13.69 18.05 -22.04
C LYS A 84 -14.47 18.25 -23.33
N ASP A 85 -15.53 19.04 -23.33
CA ASP A 85 -16.30 19.30 -24.54
C ASP A 85 -15.55 20.22 -25.51
N PHE A 86 -14.84 21.24 -25.02
CA PHE A 86 -13.90 22.01 -25.83
C PHE A 86 -12.76 21.16 -26.39
N GLN A 87 -12.24 20.21 -25.60
CA GLN A 87 -11.24 19.26 -26.07
C GLN A 87 -11.79 18.40 -27.21
N LYS A 88 -12.98 17.81 -27.05
CA LYS A 88 -13.61 17.00 -28.10
C LYS A 88 -13.87 17.82 -29.36
N LYS A 89 -14.31 19.06 -29.24
CA LYS A 89 -14.51 19.99 -30.37
C LYS A 89 -13.19 20.22 -31.13
N ALA A 90 -12.10 20.50 -30.42
CA ALA A 90 -10.79 20.71 -31.02
C ALA A 90 -10.24 19.44 -31.69
N VAL A 91 -10.48 18.25 -31.11
CA VAL A 91 -10.08 16.96 -31.69
C VAL A 91 -10.91 16.62 -32.93
N GLN A 92 -12.22 16.85 -32.88
CA GLN A 92 -13.13 16.58 -34.00
C GLN A 92 -12.87 17.51 -35.18
N TYR A 93 -12.57 18.79 -34.92
CA TYR A 93 -12.28 19.80 -35.93
C TYR A 93 -11.04 20.61 -35.53
N PRO A 94 -9.83 20.21 -35.97
CA PRO A 94 -8.58 20.83 -35.57
C PRO A 94 -8.30 22.15 -36.32
N THR A 95 -9.17 23.14 -36.11
CA THR A 95 -8.97 24.51 -36.59
C THR A 95 -8.20 25.33 -35.55
N GLU A 96 -7.48 26.37 -35.99
CA GLU A 96 -6.75 27.27 -35.11
C GLU A 96 -7.65 27.82 -33.98
N GLN A 97 -8.84 28.30 -34.35
CA GLN A 97 -9.81 28.85 -33.40
C GLN A 97 -10.21 27.82 -32.33
N ASN A 98 -10.58 26.60 -32.72
CA ASN A 98 -11.02 25.57 -31.76
C ASN A 98 -9.90 25.17 -30.78
N VAL A 99 -8.66 25.14 -31.27
CA VAL A 99 -7.49 24.84 -30.45
C VAL A 99 -7.19 25.99 -29.48
N VAL A 100 -7.33 27.26 -29.92
CA VAL A 100 -7.19 28.44 -29.06
C VAL A 100 -8.25 28.45 -27.95
N GLU A 101 -9.50 28.14 -28.27
CA GLU A 101 -10.58 28.03 -27.27
C GLU A 101 -10.26 26.97 -26.21
N TYR A 102 -9.82 25.78 -26.64
CA TYR A 102 -9.40 24.73 -25.73
C TYR A 102 -8.17 25.11 -24.89
N TYR A 103 -7.16 25.75 -25.48
CA TYR A 103 -5.99 26.22 -24.73
C TYR A 103 -6.34 27.34 -23.75
N THR A 104 -7.31 28.18 -24.06
CA THR A 104 -7.80 29.20 -23.13
C THR A 104 -8.42 28.54 -21.90
N MET A 105 -9.26 27.53 -22.08
CA MET A 105 -9.84 26.75 -20.98
C MET A 105 -8.76 26.05 -20.13
N GLN A 106 -7.74 25.47 -20.78
CA GLN A 106 -6.60 24.89 -20.06
C GLN A 106 -5.78 25.94 -19.30
N ASP A 107 -5.57 27.13 -19.86
CA ASP A 107 -4.84 28.20 -19.17
C ASP A 107 -5.61 28.68 -17.93
N ILE A 108 -6.94 28.76 -17.98
CA ILE A 108 -7.77 29.05 -16.80
C ILE A 108 -7.58 27.98 -15.74
N ALA A 109 -7.65 26.69 -16.11
CA ALA A 109 -7.43 25.57 -15.19
C ALA A 109 -6.04 25.63 -14.53
N ARG A 110 -5.01 25.94 -15.33
CA ARG A 110 -3.63 26.11 -14.90
C ARG A 110 -3.51 27.27 -13.91
N ARG A 111 -4.10 28.44 -14.22
CA ARG A 111 -4.07 29.62 -13.33
C ARG A 111 -4.84 29.41 -12.03
N LYS A 112 -5.99 28.73 -12.06
CA LYS A 112 -6.72 28.31 -10.85
C LYS A 112 -5.85 27.43 -9.96
N SER A 113 -5.12 26.49 -10.57
CA SER A 113 -4.20 25.61 -9.85
C SER A 113 -3.08 26.39 -9.17
N VAL A 114 -2.52 27.41 -9.84
CA VAL A 114 -1.53 28.32 -9.23
C VAL A 114 -2.14 29.12 -8.07
N ALA A 115 -3.34 29.66 -8.25
CA ALA A 115 -4.03 30.40 -7.19
C ALA A 115 -4.28 29.51 -5.95
N TYR A 116 -4.74 28.27 -6.15
CA TYR A 116 -4.87 27.29 -5.09
C TYR A 116 -3.53 26.99 -4.41
N ALA A 117 -2.47 26.74 -5.19
CA ALA A 117 -1.14 26.45 -4.64
C ALA A 117 -0.61 27.59 -3.75
N ASN A 118 -0.83 28.85 -4.16
CA ASN A 118 -0.46 30.02 -3.36
C ASN A 118 -1.23 30.08 -2.03
N VAL A 119 -2.56 29.88 -2.08
CA VAL A 119 -3.39 29.85 -0.86
C VAL A 119 -3.03 28.66 0.03
N ALA A 120 -2.77 27.49 -0.55
CA ALA A 120 -2.31 26.32 0.18
C ALA A 120 -1.00 26.59 0.92
N GLY A 121 -0.02 27.23 0.27
CA GLY A 121 1.23 27.66 0.91
C GLY A 121 1.00 28.60 2.08
N TYR A 122 0.13 29.60 1.92
CA TYR A 122 -0.28 30.50 3.01
C TYR A 122 -0.97 29.75 4.16
N VAL A 123 -1.87 28.82 3.85
CA VAL A 123 -2.59 28.01 4.85
C VAL A 123 -1.61 27.15 5.63
N THR A 124 -0.68 26.46 4.98
CA THR A 124 0.34 25.64 5.67
C THR A 124 1.26 26.49 6.55
N GLN A 125 1.54 27.74 6.17
CA GLN A 125 2.33 28.66 6.98
C GLN A 125 1.55 29.20 8.19
N LYS A 126 0.26 29.52 8.02
CA LYS A 126 -0.58 30.08 9.07
C LYS A 126 -1.06 29.04 10.08
N TYR A 127 -1.39 27.84 9.60
CA TYR A 127 -1.95 26.75 10.38
C TYR A 127 -0.93 25.62 10.47
N THR A 128 -0.06 25.71 11.47
CA THR A 128 1.08 24.79 11.67
C THR A 128 0.68 23.33 11.85
N SER A 129 -0.58 23.04 12.17
CA SER A 129 -1.12 21.66 12.23
C SER A 129 -1.07 20.92 10.88
N PHE A 130 -0.95 21.64 9.76
CA PHE A 130 -0.79 21.04 8.43
C PHE A 130 0.66 20.96 7.98
N ASP A 131 1.61 21.51 8.75
CA ASP A 131 3.03 21.39 8.46
C ASP A 131 3.55 20.01 8.91
N MET A 132 4.06 19.24 7.96
CA MET A 132 4.60 17.90 8.21
C MET A 132 6.10 17.91 8.50
N ASN A 133 6.78 19.05 8.51
CA ASN A 133 8.23 19.11 8.71
C ASN A 133 8.69 18.57 10.06
N ALA A 134 7.84 18.60 11.09
CA ALA A 134 8.13 18.04 12.42
C ALA A 134 8.22 16.50 12.41
N THR A 135 7.38 15.82 11.64
CA THR A 135 7.32 14.34 11.55
C THR A 135 8.06 13.77 10.34
N ALA A 136 8.08 14.52 9.24
CA ALA A 136 8.63 14.16 7.94
C ALA A 136 9.50 15.31 7.39
N PRO A 137 10.62 15.63 8.05
CA PRO A 137 11.53 16.66 7.58
C PRO A 137 12.09 16.31 6.20
N THR A 138 12.11 17.28 5.31
CA THR A 138 12.61 17.13 3.93
C THR A 138 14.09 17.48 3.80
N VAL A 139 14.63 18.31 4.70
CA VAL A 139 16.03 18.76 4.69
C VAL A 139 16.98 17.77 5.37
N THR A 140 18.20 17.65 4.86
CA THR A 140 19.20 16.65 5.31
C THR A 140 19.46 16.65 6.82
N PRO A 141 19.70 17.79 7.50
CA PRO A 141 19.92 17.78 8.95
C PRO A 141 18.73 17.21 9.73
N GLY A 142 17.50 17.52 9.29
CA GLY A 142 16.27 17.00 9.89
C GLY A 142 16.11 15.49 9.64
N GLN A 143 16.43 15.01 8.44
CA GLN A 143 16.41 13.58 8.14
C GLN A 143 17.43 12.79 8.99
N ILE A 144 18.63 13.34 9.21
CA ILE A 144 19.65 12.75 10.07
C ILE A 144 19.15 12.68 11.52
N ALA A 145 18.63 13.79 12.05
CA ALA A 145 18.08 13.85 13.41
C ALA A 145 16.93 12.85 13.60
N LYS A 146 16.01 12.78 12.64
CA LYS A 146 14.92 11.78 12.62
C LYS A 146 15.45 10.35 12.69
N THR A 147 16.41 10.02 11.85
CA THR A 147 17.02 8.67 11.82
C THR A 147 17.70 8.33 13.16
N GLN A 148 18.40 9.29 13.76
CA GLN A 148 19.02 9.12 15.08
C GLN A 148 17.99 8.88 16.18
N MET A 149 16.89 9.65 16.18
CA MET A 149 15.79 9.47 17.13
C MET A 149 15.15 8.08 16.97
N GLN A 150 14.84 7.66 15.74
CA GLN A 150 14.29 6.33 15.46
C GLN A 150 15.21 5.21 15.94
N ASN A 151 16.50 5.28 15.62
CA ASN A 151 17.47 4.27 16.02
C ASN A 151 17.62 4.20 17.55
N LYS A 152 17.66 5.35 18.23
CA LYS A 152 17.73 5.42 19.69
C LYS A 152 16.48 4.81 20.34
N GLU A 153 15.30 5.11 19.78
CA GLU A 153 14.03 4.58 20.28
C GLU A 153 13.93 3.06 20.09
N VAL A 154 14.29 2.56 18.91
CA VAL A 154 14.36 1.11 18.62
C VAL A 154 15.31 0.42 19.59
N GLN A 155 16.54 0.92 19.74
CA GLN A 155 17.55 0.29 20.59
C GLN A 155 17.16 0.29 22.07
N SER A 156 16.67 1.42 22.59
CA SER A 156 16.25 1.51 24.00
C SER A 156 15.03 0.65 24.29
N THR A 157 14.06 0.58 23.37
CA THR A 157 12.88 -0.26 23.53
C THR A 157 13.24 -1.75 23.57
N ILE A 158 14.14 -2.20 22.70
CA ILE A 158 14.63 -3.59 22.68
C ILE A 158 15.39 -3.87 23.98
N ALA A 159 16.34 -3.02 24.37
CA ALA A 159 17.13 -3.21 25.59
C ALA A 159 16.23 -3.32 26.84
N ASN A 160 15.23 -2.45 26.97
CA ASN A 160 14.32 -2.43 28.12
C ASN A 160 13.36 -3.63 28.15
N ALA A 161 13.13 -4.31 27.02
CA ALA A 161 12.19 -5.42 26.92
C ALA A 161 12.82 -6.80 27.24
N GLN A 162 14.13 -6.86 27.49
CA GLN A 162 14.90 -8.09 27.74
C GLN A 162 14.34 -8.95 28.90
N GLY A 163 13.80 -8.32 29.96
CA GLY A 163 13.29 -9.03 31.15
C GLY A 163 11.91 -9.67 30.98
N ASP A 164 11.14 -9.20 29.99
CA ASP A 164 9.74 -9.56 29.78
C ASP A 164 9.50 -10.32 28.47
N HIS A 165 10.51 -10.43 27.61
CA HIS A 165 10.40 -11.05 26.29
C HIS A 165 11.58 -11.97 26.03
N ALA A 166 11.36 -12.96 25.17
CA ALA A 166 12.39 -13.88 24.72
C ALA A 166 12.22 -14.22 23.24
N LEU A 167 13.28 -14.76 22.64
CA LEU A 167 13.26 -15.25 21.27
C LEU A 167 13.37 -16.77 21.24
N LEU A 168 12.48 -17.41 20.48
CA LEU A 168 12.61 -18.81 20.10
C LEU A 168 13.20 -18.88 18.70
N PHE A 169 14.33 -19.58 18.56
CA PHE A 169 15.04 -19.75 17.31
C PHE A 169 14.95 -21.21 16.85
N PHE A 170 14.04 -21.47 15.91
CA PHE A 170 13.80 -22.79 15.35
C PHE A 170 14.80 -23.10 14.24
N THR A 171 15.50 -24.22 14.39
CA THR A 171 16.55 -24.69 13.49
C THR A 171 16.34 -26.15 13.08
N GLN A 172 17.19 -26.63 12.17
CA GLN A 172 17.23 -28.02 11.75
C GLN A 172 18.68 -28.41 11.47
N LYS A 173 19.17 -29.57 11.95
CA LYS A 173 20.52 -30.06 11.58
C LYS A 173 20.73 -30.09 10.05
N GLY A 174 21.88 -29.60 9.59
CA GLY A 174 22.22 -29.51 8.16
C GLY A 174 21.63 -28.29 7.42
N CYS A 175 20.97 -27.37 8.13
CA CYS A 175 20.46 -26.13 7.57
C CYS A 175 21.55 -25.05 7.48
N SER A 176 22.13 -24.84 6.29
CA SER A 176 23.17 -23.83 6.06
C SER A 176 22.68 -22.39 6.34
N PHE A 177 21.40 -22.11 6.08
CA PHE A 177 20.77 -20.82 6.40
C PHE A 177 20.70 -20.56 7.91
N CYS A 178 20.52 -21.61 8.71
CA CYS A 178 20.45 -21.53 10.16
C CYS A 178 21.80 -21.09 10.75
N ASP A 179 22.91 -21.59 10.20
CA ASP A 179 24.26 -21.16 10.60
C ASP A 179 24.50 -19.67 10.30
N LYS A 180 24.01 -19.18 9.15
CA LYS A 180 24.10 -17.75 8.82
C LYS A 180 23.28 -16.90 9.77
N GLN A 181 22.05 -17.32 10.07
CA GLN A 181 21.19 -16.62 11.03
C GLN A 181 21.79 -16.62 12.44
N LYS A 182 22.37 -17.74 12.88
CA LYS A 182 23.01 -17.88 14.20
C LYS A 182 24.14 -16.87 14.40
N ASN A 183 24.95 -16.60 13.38
CA ASN A 183 25.97 -15.57 13.44
C ASN A 183 25.38 -14.17 13.64
N ILE A 184 24.27 -13.84 12.96
CA ILE A 184 23.57 -12.55 13.13
C ILE A 184 23.00 -12.45 14.55
N LEU A 185 22.39 -13.52 15.05
CA LEU A 185 21.83 -13.58 16.41
C LEU A 185 22.91 -13.48 17.50
N ARG A 186 24.14 -13.90 17.23
CA ARG A 186 25.27 -13.67 18.15
C ARG A 186 25.53 -12.17 18.31
N PHE A 187 25.64 -11.41 17.22
CA PHE A 187 25.80 -9.95 17.29
C PHE A 187 24.62 -9.27 17.98
N PHE A 188 23.39 -9.76 17.74
CA PHE A 188 22.20 -9.28 18.44
C PHE A 188 22.29 -9.52 19.95
N ASN A 189 22.65 -10.73 20.36
CA ASN A 189 22.80 -11.08 21.76
C ASN A 189 23.96 -10.32 22.43
N ASP A 190 25.08 -10.11 21.74
CA ASP A 190 26.21 -9.32 22.25
C ASP A 190 25.81 -7.85 22.47
N LYS A 191 24.92 -7.31 21.63
CA LYS A 191 24.43 -5.93 21.72
C LYS A 191 23.37 -5.73 22.81
N TYR A 192 22.45 -6.67 22.98
CA TYR A 192 21.25 -6.49 23.82
C TYR A 192 21.11 -7.46 25.00
N GLY A 193 21.90 -8.54 25.06
CA GLY A 193 21.82 -9.57 26.11
C GLY A 193 20.53 -10.39 26.13
N TRP A 194 19.79 -10.44 25.02
CA TRP A 194 18.46 -11.03 24.97
C TRP A 194 18.43 -12.55 25.15
N PRO A 195 17.46 -13.11 25.89
CA PRO A 195 17.32 -14.55 26.00
C PRO A 195 16.85 -15.15 24.67
N ILE A 196 17.73 -15.94 24.03
CA ILE A 196 17.43 -16.67 22.79
C ILE A 196 17.51 -18.18 23.07
N LYS A 197 16.41 -18.89 22.85
CA LYS A 197 16.33 -20.35 22.96
C LYS A 197 16.34 -20.99 21.58
N GLU A 198 17.42 -21.69 21.25
CA GLU A 198 17.51 -22.51 20.05
C GLU A 198 16.75 -23.84 20.24
N LEU A 199 15.98 -24.25 19.22
CA LEU A 199 15.17 -25.46 19.20
C LEU A 199 15.27 -26.14 17.83
N ASP A 200 15.74 -27.39 17.77
CA ASP A 200 15.68 -28.18 16.54
C ASP A 200 14.27 -28.75 16.35
N ILE A 201 13.66 -28.49 15.18
CA ILE A 201 12.27 -28.90 14.87
C ILE A 201 12.09 -30.41 14.76
N ARG A 202 13.15 -31.17 14.46
CA ARG A 202 13.09 -32.65 14.38
C ARG A 202 13.30 -33.30 15.73
N GLU A 203 14.08 -32.67 16.61
CA GLU A 203 14.25 -33.13 18.00
C GLU A 203 13.04 -32.76 18.87
N ASN A 204 12.34 -31.66 18.55
CA ASN A 204 11.21 -31.15 19.32
C ASN A 204 9.97 -30.93 18.42
N PRO A 205 9.41 -32.00 17.80
CA PRO A 205 8.32 -31.88 16.84
C PRO A 205 7.05 -31.29 17.46
N ASP A 206 6.75 -31.61 18.72
CA ASP A 206 5.55 -31.12 19.41
C ASP A 206 5.55 -29.59 19.55
N ILE A 207 6.72 -29.00 19.83
CA ILE A 207 6.87 -27.55 19.96
C ILE A 207 6.77 -26.88 18.58
N ALA A 208 7.36 -27.48 17.55
CA ALA A 208 7.26 -26.98 16.19
C ALA A 208 5.80 -26.96 15.69
N VAL A 209 5.03 -28.01 15.98
CA VAL A 209 3.60 -28.09 15.66
C VAL A 209 2.80 -27.05 16.45
N ARG A 210 3.07 -26.87 17.74
CA ARG A 210 2.39 -25.86 18.59
C ARG A 210 2.47 -24.45 18.01
N PHE A 211 3.63 -24.07 17.47
CA PHE A 211 3.84 -22.74 16.88
C PHE A 211 3.65 -22.71 15.36
N ASN A 212 3.19 -23.81 14.76
CA ASN A 212 2.99 -23.99 13.31
C ASN A 212 4.25 -23.67 12.48
N ILE A 213 5.40 -24.21 12.90
CA ILE A 213 6.70 -23.96 12.28
C ILE A 213 6.97 -25.00 11.20
N THR A 214 6.89 -24.57 9.95
CA THR A 214 7.12 -25.42 8.77
C THR A 214 8.47 -25.16 8.09
N THR A 215 9.15 -24.08 8.45
CA THR A 215 10.35 -23.59 7.74
C THR A 215 11.43 -23.18 8.73
N THR A 216 12.69 -23.51 8.42
CA THR A 216 13.86 -23.13 9.23
C THR A 216 14.86 -22.33 8.39
N PRO A 217 15.55 -21.31 8.96
CA PRO A 217 15.39 -20.82 10.32
C PRO A 217 14.08 -20.03 10.53
N THR A 218 13.45 -20.14 11.70
CA THR A 218 12.34 -19.26 12.09
C THR A 218 12.61 -18.65 13.46
N LEU A 219 12.42 -17.34 13.59
CA LEU A 219 12.60 -16.59 14.83
C LEU A 219 11.23 -16.10 15.32
N LEU A 220 10.83 -16.49 16.52
CA LEU A 220 9.59 -16.05 17.16
C LEU A 220 9.89 -15.20 18.39
N LEU A 221 9.16 -14.10 18.55
CA LEU A 221 9.09 -13.30 19.75
C LEU A 221 7.97 -13.82 20.64
N ILE A 222 8.27 -14.04 21.91
CA ILE A 222 7.30 -14.42 22.95
C ILE A 222 7.35 -13.43 24.12
N GLY A 223 6.23 -13.25 24.81
CA GLY A 223 6.13 -12.46 26.04
C GLY A 223 6.01 -13.34 27.28
N LYS A 224 6.61 -12.91 28.39
CA LYS A 224 6.54 -13.61 29.68
C LYS A 224 5.10 -13.72 30.16
N GLY A 225 4.64 -14.94 30.45
CA GLY A 225 3.30 -15.21 30.95
C GLY A 225 2.17 -14.94 29.94
N LYS A 226 2.49 -14.80 28.65
CA LYS A 226 1.52 -14.58 27.57
C LYS A 226 1.61 -15.72 26.56
N ASP A 227 0.45 -16.22 26.14
CA ASP A 227 0.38 -17.25 25.08
C ASP A 227 0.55 -16.67 23.68
N ASN A 228 0.48 -15.34 23.54
CA ASN A 228 0.60 -14.64 22.27
C ASN A 228 2.08 -14.56 21.86
N TYR A 229 2.33 -14.86 20.58
CA TYR A 229 3.66 -14.82 19.96
C TYR A 229 3.60 -14.10 18.62
N LEU A 230 4.76 -13.63 18.14
CA LEU A 230 4.88 -12.98 16.84
C LEU A 230 6.08 -13.52 16.07
N PRO A 231 5.94 -13.87 14.78
CA PRO A 231 7.09 -14.21 13.96
C PRO A 231 7.93 -12.97 13.65
N VAL A 232 9.19 -13.01 14.05
CA VAL A 232 10.20 -11.99 13.74
C VAL A 232 10.80 -12.28 12.36
N SER A 233 11.14 -13.53 12.07
CA SER A 233 11.59 -13.92 10.74
C SER A 233 11.20 -15.35 10.40
N VAL A 234 10.91 -15.58 9.12
CA VAL A 234 10.83 -16.90 8.51
C VAL A 234 11.88 -16.88 7.40
N GLY A 235 12.93 -17.68 7.54
CA GLY A 235 14.17 -17.54 6.80
C GLY A 235 15.17 -16.58 7.46
N VAL A 236 16.27 -16.33 6.75
CA VAL A 236 17.37 -15.47 7.21
C VAL A 236 16.94 -14.00 7.16
N ALA A 237 17.18 -13.25 8.24
CA ALA A 237 16.89 -11.84 8.35
C ALA A 237 18.12 -11.06 8.82
N SER A 238 18.25 -9.81 8.33
CA SER A 238 19.29 -8.89 8.76
C SER A 238 19.06 -8.41 10.21
N MET A 239 20.12 -7.89 10.82
CA MET A 239 20.07 -7.29 12.15
C MET A 239 19.00 -6.18 12.22
N ASP A 240 18.98 -5.27 11.25
CA ASP A 240 18.00 -4.18 11.19
C ASP A 240 16.57 -4.71 11.09
N ALA A 241 16.31 -5.71 10.24
CA ALA A 241 14.98 -6.31 10.11
C ALA A 241 14.51 -6.96 11.43
N ILE A 242 15.43 -7.58 12.16
CA ILE A 242 15.15 -8.13 13.51
C ILE A 242 14.85 -7.00 14.48
N GLU A 243 15.71 -5.98 14.56
CA GLU A 243 15.53 -4.84 15.46
C GLU A 243 14.19 -4.11 15.21
N GLN A 244 13.86 -3.80 13.96
CA GLN A 244 12.60 -3.14 13.60
C GLN A 244 11.38 -3.98 13.98
N LYS A 245 11.40 -5.28 13.70
CA LYS A 245 10.26 -6.15 14.05
C LYS A 245 10.14 -6.41 15.54
N LEU A 246 11.26 -6.50 16.27
CA LEU A 246 11.25 -6.59 17.71
C LEU A 246 10.71 -5.33 18.36
N TYR A 247 11.16 -4.15 17.92
CA TYR A 247 10.65 -2.86 18.41
C TYR A 247 9.12 -2.79 18.34
N ARG A 248 8.53 -3.18 17.21
CA ARG A 248 7.06 -3.19 17.03
C ARG A 248 6.41 -4.32 17.83
N GLY A 249 7.00 -5.51 17.77
CA GLY A 249 6.48 -6.72 18.42
C GLY A 249 6.42 -6.60 19.95
N VAL A 250 7.45 -6.07 20.60
CA VAL A 250 7.45 -5.89 22.06
C VAL A 250 6.45 -4.84 22.52
N ARG A 251 6.28 -3.77 21.73
CA ARG A 251 5.26 -2.74 22.01
C ARG A 251 3.86 -3.33 21.87
N LEU A 252 3.63 -4.13 20.84
CA LEU A 252 2.34 -4.76 20.57
C LEU A 252 2.00 -5.84 21.62
N LEU A 253 2.91 -6.80 21.86
CA LEU A 253 2.71 -7.84 22.88
C LEU A 253 2.64 -7.24 24.29
N GLY A 254 3.36 -6.15 24.54
CA GLY A 254 3.29 -5.37 25.77
C GLY A 254 1.99 -4.59 25.98
N GLY A 255 1.12 -4.50 24.96
CA GLY A 255 -0.12 -3.71 25.02
C GLY A 255 0.10 -2.18 24.97
N LYS A 256 1.31 -1.73 24.58
CA LYS A 256 1.65 -0.30 24.47
C LYS A 256 1.13 0.34 23.18
N ILE A 257 0.82 -0.47 22.18
CA ILE A 257 0.29 -0.05 20.88
C ILE A 257 -0.78 -1.01 20.40
N THR A 258 -1.64 -0.52 19.54
CA THR A 258 -2.58 -1.30 18.73
C THR A 258 -1.98 -1.68 17.37
N PRO A 259 -2.54 -2.66 16.65
CA PRO A 259 -2.09 -2.98 15.28
C PRO A 259 -2.13 -1.78 14.32
N GLU A 260 -3.01 -0.81 14.55
CA GLU A 260 -3.10 0.43 13.76
C GLU A 260 -1.90 1.36 13.97
N GLU A 261 -1.25 1.26 15.13
CA GLU A 261 -0.07 2.06 15.51
C GLU A 261 1.25 1.29 15.31
N TYR A 262 1.19 0.15 14.60
CA TYR A 262 2.29 -0.81 14.49
C TYR A 262 3.60 -0.18 13.98
N SER A 263 3.51 0.78 13.06
CA SER A 263 4.66 1.47 12.46
C SER A 263 4.91 2.86 13.05
N THR A 264 4.13 3.30 14.03
CA THR A 264 4.19 4.65 14.59
C THR A 264 5.24 4.72 15.69
N PHE A 265 6.20 5.63 15.53
CA PHE A 265 7.20 5.92 16.56
C PHE A 265 6.62 6.81 17.66
N ASP A 266 7.19 6.75 18.87
CA ASP A 266 6.68 7.51 20.00
C ASP A 266 6.77 9.03 19.78
N TYR A 267 7.81 9.51 19.09
CA TYR A 267 7.93 10.94 18.73
C TYR A 267 6.89 11.41 17.70
N GLN A 268 6.23 10.48 17.00
CA GLN A 268 5.19 10.80 16.01
C GLN A 268 3.78 10.79 16.62
N LYS A 269 3.61 10.20 17.81
CA LYS A 269 2.34 10.24 18.54
C LYS A 269 1.98 11.69 18.82
N SER A 270 0.72 12.06 18.64
CA SER A 270 0.17 13.43 18.78
C SER A 270 0.47 14.45 17.66
N ASP A 271 1.18 14.07 16.60
CA ASP A 271 1.42 14.93 15.44
C ASP A 271 0.76 14.36 14.16
N GLY A 272 0.92 15.03 13.01
CA GLY A 272 0.34 14.62 11.72
C GLY A 272 0.72 13.21 11.24
N GLY A 273 1.73 12.59 11.85
CA GLY A 273 2.13 11.20 11.59
C GLY A 273 1.37 10.13 12.38
N ASP A 274 0.49 10.52 13.32
CA ASP A 274 -0.34 9.61 14.10
C ASP A 274 -1.72 9.44 13.45
N PRO A 275 -2.09 8.22 13.00
CA PRO A 275 -3.39 7.95 12.41
C PRO A 275 -4.59 8.36 13.28
N LYS A 276 -4.42 8.42 14.60
CA LYS A 276 -5.49 8.73 15.57
C LYS A 276 -5.50 10.18 16.04
N ALA A 277 -4.47 10.98 15.74
CA ALA A 277 -4.38 12.36 16.22
C ALA A 277 -5.56 13.24 15.75
N ILE A 278 -6.07 12.99 14.54
CA ILE A 278 -7.25 13.70 14.01
C ILE A 278 -8.50 13.45 14.86
N LEU A 279 -8.70 12.21 15.33
CA LEU A 279 -9.88 11.84 16.14
C LEU A 279 -9.82 12.51 17.52
N GLN A 280 -8.63 12.59 18.12
CA GLN A 280 -8.43 13.21 19.43
C GLN A 280 -8.63 14.73 19.39
N ASN A 281 -8.16 15.39 18.32
CA ASN A 281 -8.33 16.83 18.13
C ASN A 281 -9.81 17.22 17.94
N ASN A 282 -10.58 16.42 17.21
CA ASN A 282 -12.03 16.63 17.03
C ASN A 282 -12.81 16.50 18.34
N LEU A 283 -12.44 15.54 19.21
CA LEU A 283 -13.04 15.38 20.53
C LEU A 283 -12.78 16.61 21.42
N ASN A 284 -11.57 17.17 21.39
CA ASN A 284 -11.22 18.36 22.16
C ASN A 284 -11.91 19.63 21.64
N GLN A 285 -12.05 19.80 20.33
CA GLN A 285 -12.81 20.91 19.74
C GLN A 285 -14.32 20.82 20.01
N SER A 286 -14.88 19.61 20.00
CA SER A 286 -16.30 19.40 20.34
C SER A 286 -16.60 19.70 21.81
N LYS A 287 -15.67 19.35 22.72
CA LYS A 287 -15.75 19.71 24.14
C LYS A 287 -15.63 21.22 24.35
N GLN A 288 -14.66 21.87 23.71
CA GLN A 288 -14.50 23.33 23.79
C GLN A 288 -15.70 24.12 23.23
N LYS A 289 -16.36 23.62 22.17
CA LYS A 289 -17.63 24.19 21.69
C LYS A 289 -18.76 24.02 22.72
N LYS A 290 -18.86 22.87 23.39
CA LYS A 290 -19.86 22.63 24.44
C LYS A 290 -19.64 23.49 25.69
N THR A 291 -18.41 23.86 26.03
CA THR A 291 -18.11 24.75 27.18
C THR A 291 -18.23 26.24 26.85
N ARG A 292 -18.46 26.62 25.58
CA ARG A 292 -18.62 28.00 25.11
C ARG A 292 -20.05 28.35 24.66
N LEU A 293 -21.02 27.47 24.90
CA LEU A 293 -22.43 27.85 24.81
C LEU A 293 -22.90 28.36 26.18
N PRO A 294 -23.46 29.58 26.27
CA PRO A 294 -24.09 30.08 27.48
C PRO A 294 -25.32 29.26 27.88
#